data_AF-A0A3C0RCW1-F1
#
_entry.id   AF-A0A3C0RCW1-F1
#
_cell.length_a   1.000
_cell.length_b   1.000
_cell.length_c   1.000
_cell.angle_alpha   90.00
_cell.angle_beta   90.00
_cell.angle_gamma   90.00
#
_symmetry.space_group_name_H-M   'P 1'
#
loop_
_entity.id
_entity.type
_entity.pdbx_description
1 polymer ?
#
loop_
_entity_poly.entity_id
_entity_poly.type
_entity_poly.pdbx_seq_one_letter_code
_entity_poly.pdbx_strand_id
1 'polypeptide(L)'
;MASDDGKPVFIPSLHDKKDLGFYQQYTAVRDMYFDLFEKETIEQTEHNDLRKELNEAYESLTKGYGLLNSSINRQRILKDEAFGLTMLSSLERKEGEQFVKADILTQSLVPKQEVFTTDNPLEALAKSMNDKGKADIEFIAAATDNTEPETVEALGSHIYHNPSTLQWETADQLLSGNVVFKLKAATEVVEKNPDDIQLLKSLHALQKIQPEKIPFELLDFNLGERWIPLDYYNRFASHLFELNTEVNYFPSLDTFKVKARLTNAKINQEYAVTPKSGKTTYGDSILEYALENTTPFYTYEIGTGDKAIRVPDSEAIQLA
;
A
#
# COMPACT_ATOMS: atom_id res chain seq x y z
N MET A 1 -57.97 12.82 11.91
CA MET A 1 -58.54 13.33 13.18
C MET A 1 -57.47 13.15 14.24
N ALA A 2 -57.11 14.23 14.92
CA ALA A 2 -56.04 14.26 15.91
C ALA A 2 -56.49 13.64 17.24
N SER A 3 -55.58 12.95 17.92
CA SER A 3 -55.72 12.53 19.32
C SER A 3 -54.89 13.45 20.22
N ASP A 4 -55.50 13.86 21.32
CA ASP A 4 -55.15 14.98 22.20
C ASP A 4 -54.13 14.66 23.30
N ASP A 5 -53.04 13.97 22.97
CA ASP A 5 -51.90 13.82 23.89
C ASP A 5 -50.66 13.46 23.10
N GLY A 6 -49.69 14.38 23.03
CA GLY A 6 -48.48 14.33 22.18
C GLY A 6 -47.46 13.23 22.51
N LYS A 7 -47.90 11.99 22.71
CA LYS A 7 -47.06 10.79 22.71
C LYS A 7 -47.33 9.99 21.43
N PRO A 8 -46.30 9.50 20.73
CA PRO A 8 -46.52 8.61 19.58
C PRO A 8 -47.15 7.31 20.09
N VAL A 9 -48.45 7.15 19.86
CA VAL A 9 -49.17 5.90 20.08
C VAL A 9 -48.95 5.04 18.84
N PHE A 10 -48.35 3.85 19.02
CA PHE A 10 -48.32 2.84 17.97
C PHE A 10 -49.76 2.46 17.63
N ILE A 11 -50.23 2.86 16.46
CA ILE A 11 -51.49 2.38 15.89
C ILE A 11 -51.09 1.14 15.08
N PRO A 12 -51.40 -0.09 15.54
CA PRO A 12 -51.14 -1.28 14.74
C PRO A 12 -51.87 -1.08 13.42
N SER A 13 -51.12 -1.10 12.31
CA SER A 13 -51.76 -1.12 11.00
C SER A 13 -52.76 -2.29 10.98
N LEU A 14 -53.90 -2.04 10.36
CA LEU A 14 -54.97 -3.01 10.12
C LEU A 14 -54.45 -4.22 9.33
N HIS A 15 -53.78 -5.15 10.00
CA HIS A 15 -53.36 -6.43 9.44
C HIS A 15 -54.22 -7.53 10.04
N ASP A 16 -54.98 -8.16 9.15
CA ASP A 16 -55.82 -9.33 9.35
C ASP A 16 -55.10 -10.32 10.29
N LYS A 17 -55.63 -10.59 11.49
CA LYS A 17 -55.06 -11.54 12.47
C LYS A 17 -54.84 -12.95 11.90
N LYS A 18 -55.36 -13.21 10.70
CA LYS A 18 -55.26 -14.46 9.95
C LYS A 18 -53.82 -14.89 9.65
N ASP A 19 -52.89 -13.96 9.46
CA ASP A 19 -51.52 -14.29 9.05
C ASP A 19 -50.49 -14.22 10.20
N LEU A 20 -50.93 -13.99 11.44
CA LEU A 20 -50.02 -13.81 12.59
C LEU A 20 -49.09 -15.01 12.79
N GLY A 21 -49.63 -16.23 12.67
CA GLY A 21 -48.84 -17.46 12.82
C GLY A 21 -47.77 -17.64 11.73
N PHE A 22 -48.05 -17.17 10.51
CA PHE A 22 -47.06 -17.15 9.44
C PHE A 22 -45.92 -16.20 9.77
N TYR A 23 -46.24 -14.96 10.15
CA TYR A 23 -45.24 -13.95 10.45
C TYR A 23 -44.34 -14.34 11.63
N GLN A 24 -44.89 -14.97 12.67
CA GLN A 24 -44.10 -15.47 13.81
C GLN A 24 -43.07 -16.54 13.40
N GLN A 25 -43.48 -17.51 12.58
CA GLN A 25 -42.58 -18.55 12.09
C GLN A 25 -41.57 -17.99 11.09
N TYR A 26 -42.00 -17.08 10.21
CA TYR A 26 -41.12 -16.40 9.26
C TYR A 26 -40.05 -15.55 9.96
N THR A 27 -40.40 -14.76 10.97
CA THR A 27 -39.42 -13.96 11.71
C THR A 27 -38.42 -14.84 12.43
N ALA A 28 -38.85 -15.97 13.00
CA ALA A 28 -37.94 -16.93 13.62
C ALA A 28 -36.93 -17.50 12.60
N VAL A 29 -37.41 -17.96 11.45
CA VAL A 29 -36.55 -18.47 10.36
C VAL A 29 -35.59 -17.39 9.86
N ARG A 30 -36.06 -16.14 9.73
CA ARG A 30 -35.23 -15.00 9.32
C ARG A 30 -34.12 -14.71 10.32
N ASP A 31 -34.47 -14.65 11.60
CA ASP A 31 -33.51 -14.29 12.65
C ASP A 31 -32.47 -15.42 12.83
N MET A 32 -32.89 -16.69 12.72
CA MET A 32 -31.98 -17.85 12.71
C MET A 32 -31.07 -17.89 11.48
N TYR A 33 -31.56 -17.47 10.31
CA TYR A 33 -30.75 -17.34 9.10
C TYR A 33 -29.64 -16.30 9.29
N PHE A 34 -29.98 -15.14 9.85
CA PHE A 34 -28.99 -14.09 10.08
C PHE A 34 -27.99 -14.48 11.17
N ASP A 35 -28.41 -15.14 12.25
CA ASP A 35 -27.50 -15.64 13.29
C ASP A 35 -26.50 -16.66 12.74
N LEU A 36 -26.98 -17.62 11.93
CA LEU A 36 -26.10 -18.57 11.24
C LEU A 36 -25.14 -17.86 10.30
N PHE A 37 -25.66 -16.98 9.43
CA PHE A 37 -24.85 -16.28 8.43
C PHE A 37 -23.78 -15.40 9.07
N GLU A 38 -24.12 -14.67 10.13
CA GLU A 38 -23.19 -13.79 10.84
C GLU A 38 -22.08 -14.59 11.53
N LYS A 39 -22.43 -15.65 12.26
CA LYS A 39 -21.45 -16.51 12.95
C LYS A 39 -20.50 -17.18 11.98
N GLU A 40 -21.01 -17.76 10.90
CA GLU A 40 -20.15 -18.42 9.91
C GLU A 40 -19.27 -17.43 9.15
N THR A 41 -19.73 -16.20 8.93
CA THR A 41 -18.93 -15.15 8.28
C THR A 41 -17.83 -14.62 9.19
N ILE A 42 -18.11 -14.41 10.48
CA ILE A 42 -17.16 -13.84 11.44
C ILE A 42 -16.15 -14.90 11.89
N GLU A 43 -16.62 -16.07 12.28
CA GLU A 43 -15.78 -17.11 12.86
C GLU A 43 -15.09 -17.96 11.80
N GLN A 44 -15.58 -17.96 10.56
CA GLN A 44 -15.10 -18.83 9.48
C GLN A 44 -15.09 -20.31 9.87
N THR A 45 -16.05 -20.72 10.70
CA THR A 45 -16.24 -22.09 11.18
C THR A 45 -17.64 -22.59 10.85
N GLU A 46 -17.79 -23.91 10.67
CA GLU A 46 -19.09 -24.52 10.39
C GLU A 46 -19.94 -24.64 11.67
N HIS A 47 -21.15 -24.09 11.64
CA HIS A 47 -22.11 -24.16 12.76
C HIS A 47 -23.26 -25.13 12.46
N ASN A 48 -22.96 -26.42 12.56
CA ASN A 48 -23.91 -27.48 12.17
C ASN A 48 -25.18 -27.53 13.04
N ASP A 49 -25.09 -27.20 14.32
CA ASP A 49 -26.25 -27.18 15.21
C ASP A 49 -27.23 -26.06 14.83
N LEU A 50 -26.73 -24.84 14.63
CA LEU A 50 -27.56 -23.70 14.19
C LEU A 50 -28.18 -23.93 12.81
N ARG A 51 -27.43 -24.55 11.89
CA ARG A 51 -27.96 -24.93 10.57
C ARG A 51 -29.09 -25.94 10.70
N LYS A 52 -28.94 -26.93 11.58
CA LYS A 52 -29.99 -27.93 11.82
C LYS A 52 -31.25 -27.26 12.38
N GLU A 53 -31.10 -26.37 13.35
CA GLU A 53 -32.24 -25.63 13.93
C GLU A 53 -32.93 -24.73 12.88
N LEU A 54 -32.16 -23.99 12.09
CA LEU A 54 -32.69 -23.19 10.96
C LEU A 54 -33.45 -24.08 9.97
N ASN A 55 -32.89 -25.26 9.68
CA ASN A 55 -33.51 -26.19 8.76
C ASN A 55 -34.85 -26.74 9.29
N GLU A 56 -34.90 -27.15 10.55
CA GLU A 56 -36.11 -27.63 11.19
C GLU A 56 -37.20 -26.54 11.24
N ALA A 57 -36.81 -25.29 11.50
CA ALA A 57 -37.71 -24.14 11.48
C ALA A 57 -38.27 -23.89 10.06
N TYR A 58 -37.42 -23.97 9.03
CA TYR A 58 -37.84 -23.86 7.63
C TYR A 58 -38.79 -25.00 7.20
N GLU A 59 -38.50 -26.25 7.58
CA GLU A 59 -39.35 -27.41 7.27
C GLU A 59 -40.72 -27.30 7.97
N SER A 60 -40.75 -26.79 9.21
CA SER A 60 -41.99 -26.51 9.93
C SER A 60 -42.84 -25.45 9.22
N LEU A 61 -42.22 -24.34 8.81
CA LEU A 61 -42.87 -23.25 8.09
C LEU A 61 -43.45 -23.72 6.74
N THR A 62 -42.66 -24.47 5.97
CA THR A 62 -43.08 -24.97 4.65
C THR A 62 -44.14 -26.08 4.76
N LYS A 63 -44.13 -26.90 5.81
CA LYS A 63 -45.21 -27.88 6.09
C LYS A 63 -46.54 -27.21 6.42
N GLY A 64 -46.51 -26.08 7.12
CA GLY A 64 -47.71 -25.32 7.49
C GLY A 64 -48.28 -24.47 6.36
N TYR A 65 -47.41 -23.81 5.58
CA TYR A 65 -47.82 -22.74 4.66
C TYR A 65 -47.37 -22.94 3.21
N GLY A 66 -46.61 -24.00 2.90
CA GLY A 66 -46.02 -24.23 1.59
C GLY A 66 -44.71 -23.45 1.37
N LEU A 67 -44.14 -23.56 0.16
CA LEU A 67 -42.89 -22.90 -0.21
C LEU A 67 -42.96 -21.37 -0.04
N LEU A 68 -41.83 -20.76 0.33
CA LEU A 68 -41.67 -19.33 0.53
C LEU A 68 -41.94 -18.55 -0.76
N ASN A 69 -41.44 -19.04 -1.89
CA ASN A 69 -41.64 -18.43 -3.21
C ASN A 69 -42.99 -18.76 -3.86
N SER A 70 -43.90 -19.44 -3.17
CA SER A 70 -45.29 -19.55 -3.64
C SER A 70 -45.93 -18.16 -3.75
N SER A 71 -46.88 -17.98 -4.68
CA SER A 71 -47.46 -16.65 -4.97
C SER A 71 -48.00 -15.93 -3.73
N ILE A 72 -48.64 -16.67 -2.82
CA ILE A 72 -49.22 -16.14 -1.58
C ILE A 72 -48.13 -15.82 -0.55
N ASN A 73 -47.19 -16.74 -0.30
CA ASN A 73 -46.14 -16.51 0.71
C ASN A 73 -45.15 -15.44 0.26
N ARG A 74 -44.85 -15.37 -1.04
CA ARG A 74 -44.04 -14.29 -1.62
C ARG A 74 -44.65 -12.92 -1.34
N GLN A 75 -45.96 -12.75 -1.53
CA GLN A 75 -46.65 -11.49 -1.20
C GLN A 75 -46.60 -11.16 0.29
N ARG A 76 -46.65 -12.17 1.18
CA ARG A 76 -46.55 -11.98 2.62
C ARG A 76 -45.14 -11.58 3.05
N ILE A 77 -44.12 -12.27 2.54
CA ILE A 77 -42.70 -12.06 2.87
C ILE A 77 -42.21 -10.72 2.35
N LEU A 78 -42.64 -10.29 1.16
CA LEU A 78 -42.28 -8.97 0.61
C LEU A 78 -42.88 -7.78 1.38
N LYS A 79 -43.74 -8.01 2.38
CA LYS A 79 -44.11 -6.94 3.34
C LYS A 79 -42.99 -6.64 4.33
N ASP A 80 -42.04 -7.55 4.50
CA ASP A 80 -40.76 -7.27 5.15
C ASP A 80 -39.86 -6.56 4.13
N GLU A 81 -39.96 -5.23 4.08
CA GLU A 81 -39.21 -4.40 3.13
C GLU A 81 -37.70 -4.50 3.30
N ALA A 82 -37.22 -4.81 4.51
CA ALA A 82 -35.80 -4.88 4.83
C ALA A 82 -35.17 -6.19 4.38
N PHE A 83 -35.84 -7.33 4.65
CA PHE A 83 -35.22 -8.65 4.52
C PHE A 83 -35.99 -9.63 3.64
N GLY A 84 -37.21 -9.31 3.22
CA GLY A 84 -38.09 -10.24 2.52
C GLY A 84 -37.51 -10.79 1.22
N LEU A 85 -36.84 -9.94 0.42
CA LEU A 85 -36.20 -10.40 -0.82
C LEU A 85 -35.03 -11.35 -0.52
N THR A 86 -34.19 -11.01 0.46
CA THR A 86 -33.05 -11.82 0.90
C THR A 86 -33.51 -13.20 1.35
N MET A 87 -34.56 -13.28 2.18
CA MET A 87 -35.08 -14.56 2.66
C MET A 87 -35.59 -15.46 1.52
N LEU A 88 -36.26 -14.87 0.53
CA LEU A 88 -36.77 -15.61 -0.63
C LEU A 88 -35.66 -16.17 -1.51
N SER A 89 -34.55 -15.44 -1.67
CA SER A 89 -33.41 -15.87 -2.49
C SER A 89 -32.43 -16.79 -1.76
N SER A 90 -32.31 -16.63 -0.44
CA SER A 90 -31.29 -17.34 0.34
C SER A 90 -31.74 -18.72 0.81
N LEU A 91 -33.04 -18.93 1.05
CA LEU A 91 -33.56 -20.20 1.55
C LEU A 91 -34.12 -21.12 0.47
N GLU A 92 -34.47 -20.57 -0.69
CA GLU A 92 -34.99 -21.32 -1.83
C GLU A 92 -34.30 -20.89 -3.12
N ARG A 93 -33.83 -21.87 -3.89
CA ARG A 93 -33.26 -21.66 -5.22
C ARG A 93 -34.24 -22.12 -6.30
N LYS A 94 -34.21 -21.49 -7.46
CA LYS A 94 -35.03 -21.88 -8.62
C LYS A 94 -34.27 -22.92 -9.45
N GLU A 95 -34.84 -24.11 -9.59
CA GLU A 95 -34.38 -25.17 -10.50
C GLU A 95 -35.43 -25.42 -11.57
N GLY A 96 -35.16 -24.96 -12.80
CA GLY A 96 -36.16 -24.98 -13.87
C GLY A 96 -37.39 -24.17 -13.49
N GLU A 97 -38.56 -24.81 -13.47
CA GLU A 97 -39.84 -24.19 -13.09
C GLU A 97 -40.22 -24.39 -11.62
N GLN A 98 -39.37 -25.03 -10.81
CA GLN A 98 -39.64 -25.34 -9.41
C GLN A 98 -38.69 -24.62 -8.46
N PHE A 99 -39.16 -24.33 -7.26
CA PHE A 99 -38.32 -23.86 -6.16
C PHE A 99 -37.94 -25.04 -5.29
N VAL A 100 -36.64 -25.16 -5.03
CA VAL A 100 -36.08 -26.19 -4.16
C VAL A 100 -35.31 -25.52 -3.02
N LYS A 101 -35.11 -26.29 -1.95
CA LYS A 101 -34.36 -25.87 -0.77
C LYS A 101 -32.93 -25.43 -1.14
N ALA A 102 -32.48 -24.31 -0.59
CA ALA A 102 -31.14 -23.80 -0.82
C ALA A 102 -30.07 -24.55 0.00
N ASP A 103 -28.83 -24.51 -0.50
CA ASP A 103 -27.69 -25.24 0.06
C ASP A 103 -27.36 -24.82 1.50
N ILE A 104 -27.58 -23.55 1.87
CA ILE A 104 -27.30 -23.03 3.22
C ILE A 104 -28.02 -23.81 4.33
N LEU A 105 -29.17 -24.42 4.00
CA LEU A 105 -29.98 -25.22 4.92
C LEU A 105 -29.44 -26.64 5.12
N THR A 106 -28.51 -27.10 4.27
CA THR A 106 -28.03 -28.50 4.26
C THR A 106 -26.53 -28.63 4.32
N GLN A 107 -25.78 -27.66 3.81
CA GLN A 107 -24.32 -27.67 3.74
C GLN A 107 -23.73 -26.31 4.10
N SER A 108 -22.54 -26.32 4.67
CA SER A 108 -21.79 -25.10 4.94
C SER A 108 -21.20 -24.51 3.66
N LEU A 109 -21.26 -23.19 3.55
CA LEU A 109 -20.58 -22.43 2.50
C LEU A 109 -19.21 -21.94 2.97
N VAL A 110 -18.85 -22.20 4.24
CA VAL A 110 -17.51 -21.92 4.76
C VAL A 110 -16.52 -22.80 3.98
N PRO A 111 -15.51 -22.20 3.31
CA PRO A 111 -14.52 -22.98 2.61
C PRO A 111 -13.78 -23.85 3.62
N LYS A 112 -13.85 -25.17 3.43
CA LYS A 112 -13.01 -26.09 4.18
C LYS A 112 -11.57 -25.79 3.80
N GLN A 113 -10.76 -25.34 4.76
CA GLN A 113 -9.32 -25.40 4.60
C GLN A 113 -8.95 -26.88 4.47
N GLU A 114 -8.75 -27.33 3.23
CA GLU A 114 -8.15 -28.62 3.00
C GLU A 114 -6.77 -28.61 3.66
N VAL A 115 -6.53 -29.58 4.54
CA VAL A 115 -5.21 -29.76 5.14
C VAL A 115 -4.25 -30.04 3.98
N PHE A 116 -3.40 -29.06 3.70
CA PHE A 116 -2.39 -29.20 2.67
C PHE A 116 -1.24 -30.02 3.26
N THR A 117 -0.98 -31.19 2.69
CA THR A 117 0.14 -32.05 3.07
C THR A 117 0.98 -32.33 1.83
N THR A 118 2.31 -32.22 1.95
CA THR A 118 3.28 -32.51 0.89
C THR A 118 4.58 -33.03 1.49
N ASP A 119 5.28 -33.87 0.76
CA ASP A 119 6.63 -34.33 1.14
C ASP A 119 7.71 -33.30 0.74
N ASN A 120 7.33 -32.21 0.05
CA ASN A 120 8.26 -31.20 -0.48
C ASN A 120 8.14 -29.85 0.26
N PRO A 121 9.13 -29.47 1.08
CA PRO A 121 9.14 -28.19 1.80
C PRO A 121 9.02 -26.96 0.90
N LEU A 122 9.52 -26.99 -0.34
CA LEU A 122 9.43 -25.86 -1.26
C LEU A 122 8.00 -25.65 -1.79
N GLU A 123 7.24 -26.73 -1.95
CA GLU A 123 5.83 -26.65 -2.36
C GLU A 123 4.98 -26.07 -1.22
N ALA A 124 5.24 -26.51 0.02
CA ALA A 124 4.63 -25.93 1.21
C ALA A 124 5.01 -24.46 1.41
N LEU A 125 6.26 -24.07 1.13
CA LEU A 125 6.68 -22.67 1.14
C LEU A 125 5.91 -21.85 0.09
N ALA A 126 5.78 -22.34 -1.14
CA ALA A 126 5.02 -21.67 -2.18
C ALA A 126 3.54 -21.49 -1.80
N LYS A 127 2.93 -22.53 -1.19
CA LYS A 127 1.57 -22.46 -0.66
C LYS A 127 1.43 -21.43 0.46
N SER A 128 2.38 -21.41 1.40
CA SER A 128 2.46 -20.42 2.48
C SER A 128 2.54 -18.98 1.94
N MET A 129 3.38 -18.75 0.93
CA MET A 129 3.49 -17.47 0.25
C MET A 129 2.21 -17.06 -0.48
N ASN A 130 1.52 -18.01 -1.14
CA ASN A 130 0.27 -17.74 -1.84
C ASN A 130 -0.89 -17.39 -0.89
N ASP A 131 -1.00 -18.11 0.23
CA ASP A 131 -2.14 -17.99 1.12
C ASP A 131 -1.93 -16.91 2.20
N LYS A 132 -0.70 -16.75 2.70
CA LYS A 132 -0.36 -15.87 3.84
C LYS A 132 0.56 -14.71 3.47
N GLY A 133 1.18 -14.70 2.29
CA GLY A 133 2.09 -13.65 1.84
C GLY A 133 3.45 -13.61 2.57
N LYS A 134 3.77 -14.62 3.38
CA LYS A 134 5.00 -14.72 4.19
C LYS A 134 5.47 -16.17 4.30
N ALA A 135 6.75 -16.36 4.60
CA ALA A 135 7.31 -17.68 4.88
C ALA A 135 6.93 -18.13 6.31
N ASP A 136 5.73 -18.68 6.46
CA ASP A 136 5.21 -19.18 7.74
C ASP A 136 5.76 -20.59 8.04
N ILE A 137 6.75 -20.67 8.94
CA ILE A 137 7.47 -21.92 9.26
C ILE A 137 6.56 -22.93 9.97
N GLU A 138 5.67 -22.47 10.84
CA GLU A 138 4.71 -23.34 11.56
C GLU A 138 3.81 -24.06 10.56
N PHE A 139 3.28 -23.34 9.58
CA PHE A 139 2.47 -23.94 8.51
C PHE A 139 3.25 -24.93 7.65
N ILE A 140 4.50 -24.60 7.28
CA ILE A 140 5.31 -25.48 6.43
C ILE A 140 5.71 -26.76 7.19
N ALA A 141 6.03 -26.64 8.47
CA ALA A 141 6.31 -27.77 9.36
C ALA A 141 5.09 -28.70 9.45
N ALA A 142 3.90 -28.14 9.69
CA ALA A 142 2.66 -28.90 9.73
C ALA A 142 2.31 -29.57 8.38
N ALA A 143 2.58 -28.89 7.26
CA ALA A 143 2.31 -29.43 5.93
C ALA A 143 3.28 -30.56 5.52
N THR A 144 4.46 -30.63 6.12
CA THR A 144 5.50 -31.61 5.78
C THR A 144 5.76 -32.67 6.86
N ASP A 145 4.94 -32.67 7.92
CA ASP A 145 5.11 -33.54 9.10
C ASP A 145 6.52 -33.46 9.72
N ASN A 146 7.10 -32.26 9.76
CA ASN A 146 8.42 -31.98 10.31
C ASN A 146 8.34 -31.02 11.51
N THR A 147 9.43 -30.89 12.25
CA THR A 147 9.60 -29.82 13.24
C THR A 147 10.04 -28.50 12.59
N GLU A 148 9.86 -27.36 13.27
CA GLU A 148 10.33 -26.06 12.76
C GLU A 148 11.85 -26.04 12.47
N PRO A 149 12.74 -26.57 13.35
CA PRO A 149 14.18 -26.60 13.06
C PRO A 149 14.53 -27.43 11.82
N GLU A 150 13.90 -28.60 11.66
CA GLU A 150 14.08 -29.47 10.47
C GLU A 150 13.58 -28.79 9.20
N THR A 151 12.45 -28.08 9.30
CA THR A 151 11.88 -27.30 8.18
C THR A 151 12.83 -26.19 7.74
N VAL A 152 13.41 -25.46 8.69
CA VAL A 152 14.40 -24.41 8.40
C VAL A 152 15.66 -25.00 7.75
N GLU A 153 16.12 -26.16 8.22
CA GLU A 153 17.26 -26.86 7.63
C GLU A 153 16.95 -27.35 6.20
N ALA A 154 15.77 -27.93 5.98
CA ALA A 154 15.33 -28.44 4.69
C ALA A 154 15.13 -27.32 3.65
N LEU A 155 14.63 -26.16 4.08
CA LEU A 155 14.50 -24.98 3.22
C LEU A 155 15.85 -24.30 2.94
N GLY A 156 16.83 -24.45 3.83
CA GLY A 156 18.22 -24.06 3.60
C GLY A 156 18.38 -22.62 3.10
N SER A 157 18.89 -22.46 1.87
CA SER A 157 19.14 -21.14 1.26
C SER A 157 17.91 -20.50 0.59
N HIS A 158 16.73 -21.14 0.64
CA HIS A 158 15.51 -20.58 0.06
C HIS A 158 14.83 -19.58 0.99
N ILE A 159 15.15 -19.61 2.28
CA ILE A 159 14.63 -18.69 3.30
C ILE A 159 15.78 -18.12 4.12
N TYR A 160 15.54 -16.95 4.69
CA TYR A 160 16.44 -16.28 5.61
C TYR A 160 15.64 -15.57 6.70
N HIS A 161 16.22 -15.50 7.90
CA HIS A 161 15.65 -14.73 8.98
C HIS A 161 16.06 -13.27 8.83
N ASN A 162 15.12 -12.37 8.55
CA ASN A 162 15.42 -10.97 8.31
C ASN A 162 15.84 -10.28 9.63
N PRO A 163 17.07 -9.73 9.74
CA PRO A 163 17.52 -9.09 10.97
C PRO A 163 16.75 -7.82 11.36
N SER A 164 16.14 -7.13 10.41
CA SER A 164 15.41 -5.89 10.68
C SER A 164 13.99 -6.13 11.19
N THR A 165 13.30 -7.14 10.66
CA THR A 165 11.90 -7.45 10.98
C THR A 165 11.76 -8.63 11.95
N LEU A 166 12.82 -9.44 12.12
CA LEU A 166 12.82 -10.70 12.87
C LEU A 166 11.74 -11.67 12.36
N GLN A 167 11.52 -11.67 11.05
CA GLN A 167 10.58 -12.55 10.36
C GLN A 167 11.32 -13.38 9.32
N TRP A 168 10.77 -14.56 9.04
CA TRP A 168 11.24 -15.40 7.95
C TRP A 168 10.80 -14.81 6.60
N GLU A 169 11.77 -14.60 5.74
CA GLU A 169 11.58 -14.11 4.38
C GLU A 169 12.20 -15.06 3.39
N THR A 170 11.69 -15.04 2.16
CA THR A 170 12.31 -15.78 1.05
C THR A 170 13.66 -15.16 0.67
N ALA A 171 14.53 -15.95 0.06
CA ALA A 171 15.79 -15.46 -0.50
C ALA A 171 15.58 -14.28 -1.45
N ASP A 172 14.57 -14.35 -2.31
CA ASP A 172 14.23 -13.29 -3.26
C ASP A 172 13.83 -12.00 -2.56
N GLN A 173 13.13 -12.06 -1.43
CA GLN A 173 12.75 -10.88 -0.66
C GLN A 173 13.94 -10.26 0.08
N LEU A 174 14.72 -11.06 0.80
CA LEU A 174 15.83 -10.53 1.59
C LEU A 174 16.96 -10.01 0.68
N LEU A 175 17.33 -10.76 -0.36
CA LEU A 175 18.49 -10.51 -1.22
C LEU A 175 18.21 -9.58 -2.40
N SER A 176 17.03 -8.95 -2.46
CA SER A 176 16.67 -7.94 -3.46
C SER A 176 16.53 -6.53 -2.88
N GLY A 177 16.43 -5.54 -3.76
CA GLY A 177 16.29 -4.13 -3.38
C GLY A 177 17.60 -3.50 -2.91
N ASN A 178 17.53 -2.58 -1.95
CA ASN A 178 18.72 -1.89 -1.43
C ASN A 178 19.52 -2.79 -0.48
N VAL A 179 20.25 -3.76 -1.05
CA VAL A 179 21.06 -4.75 -0.33
C VAL A 179 22.23 -4.13 0.44
N VAL A 180 22.70 -2.95 0.03
CA VAL A 180 23.75 -2.19 0.74
C VAL A 180 23.21 -1.69 2.08
N PHE A 181 22.02 -1.08 2.06
CA PHE A 181 21.34 -0.63 3.27
C PHE A 181 20.94 -1.81 4.16
N LYS A 182 20.37 -2.87 3.58
CA LYS A 182 20.00 -4.10 4.32
C LYS A 182 21.22 -4.74 4.99
N LEU A 183 22.37 -4.81 4.33
CA LEU A 183 23.61 -5.34 4.93
C LEU A 183 24.06 -4.50 6.13
N LYS A 184 23.98 -3.17 6.02
CA LYS A 184 24.33 -2.28 7.14
C LYS A 184 23.41 -2.53 8.34
N ALA A 185 22.09 -2.53 8.12
CA ALA A 185 21.10 -2.81 9.16
C ALA A 185 21.29 -4.21 9.78
N ALA A 186 21.57 -5.22 8.95
CA ALA A 186 21.84 -6.58 9.40
C ALA A 186 23.06 -6.65 10.33
N THR A 187 24.15 -5.97 9.98
CA THR A 187 25.37 -5.91 10.80
C THR A 187 25.07 -5.36 12.19
N GLU A 188 24.34 -4.23 12.28
CA GLU A 188 23.99 -3.59 13.56
C GLU A 188 23.13 -4.49 14.47
N VAL A 189 22.29 -5.36 13.89
CA VAL A 189 21.45 -6.29 14.66
C VAL A 189 22.25 -7.51 15.11
N VAL A 190 23.10 -8.06 14.25
CA VAL A 190 23.97 -9.21 14.58
C VAL A 190 24.98 -8.84 15.66
N GLU A 191 25.52 -7.61 15.65
CA GLU A 191 26.40 -7.12 16.72
C GLU A 191 25.72 -7.11 18.09
N LYS A 192 24.39 -6.95 18.14
CA LYS A 192 23.61 -7.00 19.38
C LYS A 192 23.23 -8.43 19.78
N ASN A 193 23.16 -9.36 18.83
CA ASN A 193 22.76 -10.75 19.03
C ASN A 193 23.74 -11.71 18.34
N PRO A 194 24.99 -11.82 18.85
CA PRO A 194 26.04 -12.59 18.18
C PRO A 194 25.82 -14.11 18.20
N ASP A 195 24.98 -14.61 19.10
CA ASP A 195 24.74 -16.05 19.29
C ASP A 195 23.69 -16.63 18.33
N ASP A 196 22.97 -15.80 17.57
CA ASP A 196 21.93 -16.25 16.65
C ASP A 196 22.52 -16.70 15.30
N ILE A 197 22.55 -18.02 15.11
CA ILE A 197 23.07 -18.68 13.91
C ILE A 197 22.29 -18.29 12.65
N GLN A 198 20.98 -18.07 12.74
CA GLN A 198 20.15 -17.75 11.56
C GLN A 198 20.41 -16.33 11.09
N LEU A 199 20.57 -15.38 12.02
CA LEU A 199 20.95 -14.00 11.68
C LEU A 199 22.35 -13.95 11.04
N LEU A 200 23.30 -14.75 11.53
CA LEU A 200 24.63 -14.88 10.92
C LEU A 200 24.56 -15.42 9.48
N LYS A 201 23.70 -16.41 9.21
CA LYS A 201 23.47 -16.93 7.85
C LYS A 201 22.91 -15.84 6.93
N SER A 202 21.91 -15.08 7.39
CA SER A 202 21.33 -13.97 6.64
C SER A 202 22.35 -12.88 6.34
N LEU A 203 23.18 -12.52 7.32
CA LEU A 203 24.27 -11.55 7.15
C LEU A 203 25.26 -12.00 6.07
N HIS A 204 25.70 -13.26 6.14
CA HIS A 204 26.63 -13.81 5.17
C HIS A 204 26.05 -13.88 3.75
N ALA A 205 24.75 -14.17 3.61
CA ALA A 205 24.08 -14.12 2.32
C ALA A 205 24.04 -12.69 1.75
N LEU A 206 23.71 -11.70 2.59
CA LEU A 206 23.73 -10.28 2.21
C LEU A 206 25.14 -9.80 1.81
N GLN A 207 26.19 -10.26 2.49
CA GLN A 207 27.58 -9.93 2.15
C GLN A 207 27.99 -10.43 0.75
N LYS A 208 27.49 -11.60 0.35
CA LYS A 208 27.80 -12.18 -0.97
C LYS A 208 27.14 -11.47 -2.14
N ILE A 209 25.99 -10.83 -1.92
CA ILE A 209 25.18 -10.21 -2.99
C ILE A 209 25.40 -8.69 -3.10
N GLN A 210 26.49 -8.18 -2.57
CA GLN A 210 26.78 -6.74 -2.66
C GLN A 210 27.11 -6.36 -4.11
N PRO A 211 26.47 -5.32 -4.66
CA PRO A 211 26.81 -4.82 -5.98
C PRO A 211 28.23 -4.27 -6.00
N GLU A 212 28.86 -4.29 -7.17
CA GLU A 212 30.14 -3.63 -7.36
C GLU A 212 30.00 -2.14 -7.04
N LYS A 213 30.94 -1.61 -6.26
CA LYS A 213 30.98 -0.18 -5.95
C LYS A 213 31.30 0.57 -7.23
N ILE A 214 30.44 1.51 -7.61
CA ILE A 214 30.68 2.38 -8.75
C ILE A 214 31.86 3.32 -8.40
N PRO A 215 33.00 3.24 -9.12
CA PRO A 215 34.11 4.18 -8.94
C PRO A 215 33.67 5.61 -9.23
N PHE A 216 34.27 6.58 -8.55
CA PHE A 216 33.91 7.99 -8.71
C PHE A 216 34.12 8.46 -10.16
N GLU A 217 35.14 7.93 -10.85
CA GLU A 217 35.47 8.27 -12.23
C GLU A 217 34.41 7.84 -13.25
N LEU A 218 33.52 6.90 -12.88
CA LEU A 218 32.39 6.49 -13.72
C LEU A 218 31.11 7.29 -13.44
N LEU A 219 31.11 8.12 -12.39
CA LEU A 219 29.98 8.99 -12.09
C LEU A 219 30.07 10.23 -12.97
N ASP A 220 29.10 10.39 -13.85
CA ASP A 220 28.93 11.59 -14.67
C ASP A 220 27.65 12.31 -14.23
N PHE A 221 27.80 13.50 -13.66
CA PHE A 221 26.69 14.35 -13.24
C PHE A 221 27.06 15.82 -13.37
N ASN A 222 26.09 16.65 -13.73
CA ASN A 222 26.31 18.08 -13.88
C ASN A 222 26.22 18.82 -12.54
N LEU A 223 26.74 20.05 -12.51
CA LEU A 223 26.42 20.97 -11.42
C LEU A 223 24.93 21.29 -11.46
N GLY A 224 24.23 21.17 -10.33
CA GLY A 224 22.80 21.51 -10.23
C GLY A 224 21.83 20.33 -10.36
N GLU A 225 22.31 19.08 -10.38
CA GLU A 225 21.42 17.92 -10.24
C GLU A 225 20.52 18.01 -9.00
N ARG A 226 19.22 17.72 -9.19
CA ARG A 226 18.17 17.91 -8.17
C ARG A 226 18.22 16.87 -7.05
N TRP A 227 18.85 15.73 -7.28
CA TRP A 227 18.99 14.66 -6.30
C TRP A 227 20.20 14.85 -5.38
N ILE A 228 21.11 15.77 -5.69
CA ILE A 228 22.26 16.09 -4.83
C ILE A 228 21.77 16.91 -3.63
N PRO A 229 22.09 16.52 -2.39
CA PRO A 229 21.71 17.27 -1.21
C PRO A 229 22.28 18.70 -1.22
N LEU A 230 21.45 19.69 -0.86
CA LEU A 230 21.82 21.11 -0.87
C LEU A 230 23.06 21.43 0.00
N ASP A 231 23.35 20.64 1.03
CA ASP A 231 24.55 20.82 1.85
C ASP A 231 25.84 20.78 1.02
N TYR A 232 25.90 19.93 0.00
CA TYR A 232 27.06 19.87 -0.91
C TYR A 232 27.20 21.17 -1.71
N TYR A 233 26.09 21.72 -2.21
CA TYR A 233 26.10 23.02 -2.91
C TYR A 233 26.44 24.18 -1.98
N ASN A 234 25.93 24.18 -0.74
CA ASN A 234 26.26 25.20 0.28
C ASN A 234 27.76 25.20 0.57
N ARG A 235 28.35 24.02 0.79
CA ARG A 235 29.78 23.87 1.05
C ARG A 235 30.62 24.27 -0.16
N PHE A 236 30.21 23.86 -1.37
CA PHE A 236 30.88 24.24 -2.61
C PHE A 236 30.85 25.76 -2.82
N ALA A 237 29.66 26.39 -2.78
CA ALA A 237 29.50 27.83 -2.97
C ALA A 237 30.26 28.63 -1.90
N SER A 238 30.19 28.17 -0.65
CA SER A 238 30.90 28.83 0.46
C SER A 238 32.42 28.75 0.32
N HIS A 239 32.92 27.63 -0.19
CA HIS A 239 34.33 27.47 -0.49
C HIS A 239 34.76 28.32 -1.70
N LEU A 240 33.97 28.31 -2.78
CA LEU A 240 34.24 29.05 -4.02
C LEU A 240 34.32 30.56 -3.78
N PHE A 241 33.39 31.11 -2.99
CA PHE A 241 33.34 32.55 -2.69
C PHE A 241 34.07 32.94 -1.41
N GLU A 242 34.65 31.99 -0.67
CA GLU A 242 35.28 32.23 0.64
C GLU A 242 34.36 32.97 1.63
N LEU A 243 33.05 32.74 1.52
CA LEU A 243 32.00 33.43 2.27
C LEU A 243 30.86 32.47 2.56
N ASN A 244 30.21 32.60 3.72
CA ASN A 244 29.03 31.80 4.01
C ASN A 244 27.91 32.08 2.99
N THR A 245 27.66 31.10 2.12
CA THR A 245 26.76 31.18 0.97
C THR A 245 25.75 30.06 1.02
N GLU A 246 24.47 30.41 0.95
CA GLU A 246 23.34 29.50 1.04
C GLU A 246 22.73 29.32 -0.36
N VAL A 247 22.67 28.08 -0.83
CA VAL A 247 22.03 27.63 -2.06
C VAL A 247 20.71 26.99 -1.72
N ASN A 248 19.62 27.54 -2.26
CA ASN A 248 18.27 27.04 -2.06
C ASN A 248 17.69 26.60 -3.40
N TYR A 249 17.07 25.43 -3.42
CA TYR A 249 16.30 24.96 -4.57
C TYR A 249 14.81 25.13 -4.31
N PHE A 250 14.08 25.66 -5.28
CA PHE A 250 12.62 25.84 -5.21
C PHE A 250 11.93 24.83 -6.15
N PRO A 251 11.45 23.68 -5.66
CA PRO A 251 10.91 22.62 -6.52
C PRO A 251 9.70 23.04 -7.35
N SER A 252 8.89 24.00 -6.87
CA SER A 252 7.72 24.49 -7.60
C SER A 252 8.07 25.33 -8.83
N LEU A 253 9.28 25.90 -8.87
CA LEU A 253 9.77 26.74 -9.96
C LEU A 253 10.91 26.09 -10.75
N ASP A 254 11.44 24.94 -10.27
CA ASP A 254 12.66 24.31 -10.76
C ASP A 254 13.83 25.30 -10.88
N THR A 255 14.02 26.12 -9.84
CA THR A 255 14.97 27.26 -9.84
C THR A 255 15.89 27.18 -8.63
N PHE A 256 17.16 27.51 -8.83
CA PHE A 256 18.12 27.70 -7.74
C PHE A 256 18.23 29.17 -7.36
N LYS A 257 18.43 29.45 -6.08
CA LYS A 257 18.81 30.78 -5.58
C LYS A 257 20.03 30.70 -4.70
N VAL A 258 21.00 31.53 -5.00
CA VAL A 258 22.26 31.64 -4.28
C VAL A 258 22.21 32.94 -3.47
N LYS A 259 22.43 32.84 -2.17
CA LYS A 259 22.46 33.99 -1.27
C LYS A 259 23.76 34.00 -0.49
N ALA A 260 24.62 34.96 -0.77
CA ALA A 260 25.74 35.29 0.09
C ALA A 260 25.30 36.34 1.13
N ARG A 261 25.64 36.15 2.41
CA ARG A 261 25.27 37.13 3.46
C ARG A 261 26.00 38.47 3.34
N LEU A 262 27.18 38.44 2.71
CA LEU A 262 28.06 39.58 2.49
C LEU A 262 28.63 39.48 1.08
N THR A 263 29.25 40.56 0.59
CA THR A 263 29.94 40.57 -0.70
C THR A 263 31.44 40.75 -0.50
N ASN A 264 32.26 40.10 -1.32
CA ASN A 264 33.72 40.28 -1.36
C ASN A 264 34.20 40.45 -2.81
N ALA A 265 35.53 40.54 -2.98
CA ALA A 265 36.14 40.63 -4.31
C ALA A 265 35.89 39.38 -5.17
N LYS A 266 35.72 38.18 -4.58
CA LYS A 266 35.36 36.96 -5.33
C LYS A 266 34.04 37.15 -6.07
N ILE A 267 32.99 37.57 -5.35
CA ILE A 267 31.64 37.74 -5.92
C ILE A 267 31.54 38.96 -6.84
N ASN A 268 32.18 40.07 -6.47
CA ASN A 268 31.98 41.35 -7.15
C ASN A 268 32.96 41.61 -8.29
N GLN A 269 34.06 40.85 -8.39
CA GLN A 269 35.14 41.09 -9.36
C GLN A 269 35.58 39.81 -10.05
N GLU A 270 36.06 38.81 -9.30
CA GLU A 270 36.67 37.59 -9.89
C GLU A 270 35.65 36.75 -10.66
N TYR A 271 34.49 36.51 -10.06
CA TYR A 271 33.37 35.79 -10.65
C TYR A 271 32.26 36.75 -11.10
N ALA A 272 32.59 37.98 -11.49
CA ALA A 272 31.61 38.94 -11.99
C ALA A 272 31.87 39.26 -13.46
N VAL A 273 30.80 39.38 -14.24
CA VAL A 273 30.88 39.74 -15.66
C VAL A 273 30.17 41.07 -15.88
N THR A 274 30.90 42.04 -16.41
CA THR A 274 30.34 43.35 -16.78
C THR A 274 30.24 43.46 -18.30
N PRO A 275 29.04 43.26 -18.89
CA PRO A 275 28.83 43.44 -20.32
C PRO A 275 28.91 44.91 -20.73
N LYS A 276 29.06 45.17 -22.04
CA LYS A 276 29.08 46.52 -22.63
C LYS A 276 27.81 47.34 -22.37
N SER A 277 26.72 46.69 -21.99
CA SER A 277 25.48 47.36 -21.54
C SER A 277 25.59 48.00 -20.16
N GLY A 278 26.66 47.71 -19.40
CA GLY A 278 26.98 48.33 -18.11
C GLY A 278 26.32 47.69 -16.88
N LYS A 279 25.47 46.67 -17.05
CA LYS A 279 24.85 45.94 -15.93
C LYS A 279 25.66 44.71 -15.56
N THR A 280 26.46 44.81 -14.50
CA THR A 280 27.27 43.69 -13.98
C THR A 280 26.39 42.57 -13.45
N THR A 281 26.68 41.33 -13.87
CA THR A 281 26.18 40.11 -13.26
C THR A 281 27.22 39.62 -12.26
N TYR A 282 26.83 39.50 -10.99
CA TYR A 282 27.72 39.08 -9.91
C TYR A 282 27.81 37.55 -9.78
N GLY A 283 28.82 37.08 -9.06
CA GLY A 283 29.14 35.65 -8.98
C GLY A 283 28.03 34.77 -8.41
N ASP A 284 27.21 35.29 -7.51
CA ASP A 284 26.03 34.58 -7.00
C ASP A 284 25.02 34.29 -8.13
N SER A 285 24.75 35.29 -8.98
CA SER A 285 23.87 35.15 -10.14
C SER A 285 24.50 34.25 -11.21
N ILE A 286 25.81 34.35 -11.44
CA ILE A 286 26.51 33.43 -12.36
C ILE A 286 26.42 31.98 -11.86
N LEU A 287 26.57 31.75 -10.55
CA LEU A 287 26.41 30.42 -9.98
C LEU A 287 24.97 29.90 -10.09
N GLU A 288 23.95 30.77 -10.01
CA GLU A 288 22.55 30.38 -10.31
C GLU A 288 22.42 29.87 -11.75
N TYR A 289 22.95 30.59 -12.74
CA TYR A 289 22.95 30.14 -14.13
C TYR A 289 23.67 28.79 -14.30
N ALA A 290 24.83 28.62 -13.64
CA ALA A 290 25.60 27.38 -13.68
C ALA A 290 24.86 26.19 -13.05
N LEU A 291 24.17 26.39 -11.92
CA LEU A 291 23.31 25.38 -11.28
C LEU A 291 22.09 25.03 -12.14
N GLU A 292 21.66 25.95 -13.01
CA GLU A 292 20.58 25.70 -13.96
C GLU A 292 21.08 25.19 -15.31
N ASN A 293 22.40 25.02 -15.46
CA ASN A 293 23.07 24.64 -16.70
C ASN A 293 22.66 25.55 -17.88
N THR A 294 22.57 26.84 -17.60
CA THR A 294 22.25 27.91 -18.54
C THR A 294 23.36 28.95 -18.54
N THR A 295 23.37 29.83 -19.54
CA THR A 295 24.32 30.94 -19.62
C THR A 295 23.57 32.27 -19.74
N PRO A 296 24.02 33.32 -19.04
CA PRO A 296 23.40 34.63 -19.16
C PRO A 296 23.62 35.20 -20.56
N PHE A 297 22.55 35.74 -21.15
CA PHE A 297 22.60 36.35 -22.48
C PHE A 297 22.70 37.88 -22.39
N TYR A 298 23.78 38.43 -22.93
CA TYR A 298 24.05 39.87 -22.91
C TYR A 298 23.89 40.52 -24.29
N THR A 299 23.32 41.72 -24.33
CA THR A 299 23.21 42.55 -25.54
C THR A 299 23.54 44.00 -25.24
N TYR A 300 24.06 44.73 -26.22
CA TYR A 300 24.30 46.18 -26.15
C TYR A 300 23.82 46.87 -27.43
N GLU A 301 23.57 48.18 -27.35
CA GLU A 301 23.08 48.98 -28.46
C GLU A 301 24.24 49.63 -29.21
N ILE A 302 24.20 49.56 -30.54
CA ILE A 302 25.14 50.22 -31.44
C ILE A 302 24.35 51.19 -32.32
N GLY A 303 24.73 52.48 -32.31
CA GLY A 303 24.10 53.54 -33.10
C GLY A 303 23.74 54.77 -32.27
N THR A 304 23.16 55.79 -32.92
CA THR A 304 22.70 57.04 -32.28
C THR A 304 21.27 57.35 -32.75
N GLY A 305 20.34 57.58 -31.81
CA GLY A 305 18.95 57.95 -32.11
C GLY A 305 18.11 56.81 -32.72
N ASP A 306 17.25 57.14 -33.70
CA ASP A 306 16.25 56.23 -34.31
C ASP A 306 16.82 55.02 -35.10
N LYS A 307 18.15 54.84 -35.13
CA LYS A 307 18.83 53.73 -35.82
C LYS A 307 19.60 52.80 -34.87
N ALA A 308 19.30 52.82 -33.57
CA ALA A 308 19.94 51.91 -32.62
C ALA A 308 19.57 50.44 -32.91
N ILE A 309 20.58 49.58 -33.05
CA ILE A 309 20.42 48.14 -33.24
C ILE A 309 21.00 47.42 -32.02
N ARG A 310 20.28 46.44 -31.48
CA ARG A 310 20.79 45.57 -30.41
C ARG A 310 21.60 44.43 -30.97
N VAL A 311 22.82 44.28 -30.47
CA VAL A 311 23.78 43.25 -30.88
C VAL A 311 24.19 42.44 -29.66
N PRO A 312 24.36 41.10 -29.79
CA PRO A 312 24.87 40.26 -28.71
C PRO A 312 26.29 40.67 -28.30
N ASP A 313 26.56 40.65 -26.99
CA ASP A 313 27.90 40.83 -26.45
C ASP A 313 28.60 39.47 -26.31
N SER A 314 29.14 38.96 -27.42
CA SER A 314 29.75 37.63 -27.47
C SER A 314 30.90 37.45 -26.47
N GLU A 315 31.62 38.52 -26.15
CA GLU A 315 32.73 38.50 -25.20
C GLU A 315 32.22 38.29 -23.77
N ALA A 316 31.20 39.05 -23.35
CA ALA A 316 30.59 38.88 -22.04
C ALA A 316 29.88 37.53 -21.88
N ILE A 317 29.25 37.02 -22.95
CA ILE A 317 28.60 35.70 -22.94
C ILE A 317 29.64 34.58 -22.80
N GLN A 318 30.83 34.72 -23.40
CA GLN A 318 31.88 33.72 -23.31
C GLN A 318 32.63 33.75 -21.96
N LEU A 319 32.67 34.92 -21.30
CA LEU A 319 33.27 35.10 -19.97
C LEU A 319 32.39 34.59 -18.83
N ALA A 320 31.08 34.50 -19.05
CA ALA A 320 30.10 34.04 -18.06
C ALA A 320 29.88 32.53 -18.13
#